data_AF-W8C0J4-F1
#
_entry.id   AF-W8C0J4-F1
#
_cell.length_a   1.000
_cell.length_b   1.000
_cell.length_c   1.000
_cell.angle_alpha   90.00
_cell.angle_beta   90.00
_cell.angle_gamma   90.00
#
_symmetry.space_group_name_H-M   'P 1'
#
loop_
_entity.id
_entity.type
_entity.pdbx_description
1 polymer ?
#
loop_
_entity_poly.entity_id
_entity_poly.type
_entity_poly.pdbx_seq_one_letter_code
_entity_poly.pdbx_strand_id
1 'polypeptide(L)'
;SNSVVTRRYLREVLDTLLVSVLSRRDYIIICKSLIEKEIYIYIYINKMKFLQLIASLLLGLILLASLTTAAPAEEERAFCPCPRNFDPVCAANMVTYSNRCEYDCVRRDVERRGRSLNLLRSGPC
;
A
#
# COMPACT_ATOMS: atom_id res chain seq x y z
N SER A 1 15.85 31.40 36.99
CA SER A 1 15.70 30.78 38.32
C SER A 1 14.46 31.27 39.07
N ASN A 2 14.08 32.56 39.01
CA ASN A 2 12.97 33.08 39.81
C ASN A 2 11.55 32.89 39.22
N SER A 3 11.38 32.75 37.91
CA SER A 3 10.04 32.67 37.29
C SER A 3 9.31 31.33 37.49
N VAL A 4 10.06 30.25 37.73
CA VAL A 4 9.50 28.90 37.92
C VAL A 4 8.95 28.73 39.34
N VAL A 5 9.63 29.32 40.33
CA VAL A 5 9.19 29.35 41.73
C VAL A 5 7.91 30.17 41.86
N THR A 6 7.83 31.35 41.20
CA THR A 6 6.61 32.18 41.20
C THR A 6 5.41 31.47 40.58
N ARG A 7 5.59 30.68 39.51
CA ARG A 7 4.50 29.92 38.88
C ARG A 7 4.00 28.77 39.76
N ARG A 8 4.89 28.12 40.49
CA ARG A 8 4.52 27.03 41.42
C ARG A 8 3.71 27.60 42.59
N TYR A 9 4.15 28.74 43.12
CA TYR A 9 3.45 29.46 44.17
C TYR A 9 2.10 29.99 43.70
N LEU A 10 2.03 30.57 42.49
CA LEU A 10 0.78 31.06 41.91
C LEU A 10 -0.22 29.93 41.67
N ARG A 11 0.24 28.73 41.28
CA ARG A 11 -0.61 27.55 41.09
C ARG A 11 -1.16 27.04 42.43
N GLU A 12 -0.33 26.92 43.45
CA GLU A 12 -0.80 26.50 44.77
C GLU A 12 -1.78 27.51 45.39
N VAL A 13 -1.52 28.81 45.23
CA VAL A 13 -2.43 29.87 45.67
C VAL A 13 -3.74 29.85 44.88
N LEU A 14 -3.70 29.62 43.57
CA LEU A 14 -4.89 29.52 42.72
C LEU A 14 -5.74 28.28 43.06
N ASP A 15 -5.11 27.13 43.31
CA ASP A 15 -5.79 25.90 43.74
C ASP A 15 -6.42 26.08 45.12
N THR A 16 -5.74 26.76 46.05
CA THR A 16 -6.27 27.07 47.39
C THR A 16 -7.44 28.07 47.33
N LEU A 17 -7.38 29.06 46.43
CA LEU A 17 -8.45 30.02 46.15
C LEU A 17 -9.65 29.38 45.42
N LEU A 18 -9.41 28.41 44.53
CA LEU A 18 -10.50 27.68 43.86
C LEU A 18 -11.28 26.82 44.85
N VAL A 19 -10.59 26.16 45.77
CA VAL A 19 -11.20 25.31 46.81
C VAL A 19 -11.99 26.12 47.85
N SER A 20 -11.64 27.39 48.08
CA SER A 20 -12.37 28.26 49.01
C SER A 20 -13.57 28.99 48.39
N VAL A 21 -13.62 29.15 47.06
CA VAL A 21 -14.69 29.86 46.34
C VAL A 21 -15.74 28.92 45.74
N LEU A 22 -15.38 27.68 45.38
CA LEU A 22 -16.29 26.73 44.73
C LEU A 22 -16.87 25.74 45.75
N SER A 23 -18.20 25.56 45.72
CA SER A 23 -18.85 24.49 46.47
C SER A 23 -18.24 23.14 46.11
N ARG A 24 -18.15 22.20 47.07
CA ARG A 24 -17.59 20.84 46.86
C ARG A 24 -18.14 20.14 45.60
N ARG A 25 -19.38 20.46 45.19
CA ARG A 25 -20.00 19.95 43.96
C ARG A 25 -19.37 20.53 42.69
N ASP A 26 -19.05 21.82 42.67
CA ASP A 26 -18.52 22.51 41.48
C ASP A 26 -17.07 22.14 41.20
N TYR A 27 -16.26 21.95 42.26
CA TYR A 27 -14.88 21.44 42.12
C TYR A 27 -14.85 20.02 41.52
N ILE A 28 -15.75 19.12 41.95
CA ILE A 28 -15.87 17.76 41.40
C ILE A 28 -16.30 17.79 39.93
N ILE A 29 -17.21 18.68 39.54
CA ILE A 29 -17.66 18.82 38.14
C ILE A 29 -16.52 19.34 37.26
N ILE A 30 -15.76 20.34 37.73
CA ILE A 30 -14.61 20.89 37.01
C ILE A 30 -13.50 19.83 36.89
N CYS A 31 -13.15 19.14 37.98
CA CYS A 31 -12.17 18.05 37.94
C CYS A 31 -12.62 16.92 37.01
N LYS A 32 -13.90 16.52 37.04
CA LYS A 32 -14.44 15.51 36.12
C LYS A 32 -14.35 15.97 34.66
N SER A 33 -14.69 17.23 34.37
CA SER A 33 -14.59 17.80 33.02
C SER A 33 -13.14 17.94 32.53
N LEU A 34 -12.20 18.30 33.41
CA LEU A 34 -10.78 18.39 33.10
C LEU A 34 -10.16 17.00 32.87
N ILE A 35 -10.51 16.01 33.70
CA ILE A 35 -10.08 14.61 33.53
C ILE A 35 -10.64 14.02 32.23
N GLU A 36 -11.91 14.28 31.90
CA GLU A 36 -12.52 13.84 30.64
C GLU A 36 -11.81 14.46 29.42
N LYS A 37 -11.41 15.73 29.49
CA LYS A 37 -10.63 16.41 28.43
C LYS A 37 -9.20 15.89 28.32
N GLU A 38 -8.51 15.68 29.43
CA GLU A 38 -7.15 15.11 29.47
C GLU A 38 -7.13 13.68 28.90
N ILE A 39 -8.09 12.84 29.29
CA ILE A 39 -8.25 11.48 28.75
C ILE A 39 -8.60 11.53 27.27
N TYR A 40 -9.50 12.41 26.84
CA TYR A 40 -9.84 12.57 25.42
C TYR A 40 -8.62 13.00 24.59
N ILE A 41 -7.83 13.96 25.07
CA ILE A 41 -6.58 14.38 24.42
C ILE A 41 -5.56 13.24 24.40
N TYR A 42 -5.40 12.49 25.50
CA TYR A 42 -4.49 11.34 25.56
C TYR A 42 -4.92 10.24 24.59
N ILE A 43 -6.20 9.88 24.55
CA ILE A 43 -6.75 8.91 23.59
C ILE A 43 -6.58 9.43 22.16
N TYR A 44 -6.83 10.71 21.91
CA TYR A 44 -6.69 11.33 20.59
C TYR A 44 -5.23 11.35 20.12
N ILE A 45 -4.28 11.76 20.96
CA ILE A 45 -2.84 11.74 20.66
C ILE A 45 -2.35 10.30 20.41
N ASN A 46 -2.79 9.33 21.21
CA ASN A 46 -2.44 7.93 20.99
C ASN A 46 -3.07 7.35 19.72
N LYS A 47 -4.31 7.73 19.39
CA LYS A 47 -4.98 7.36 18.13
C LYS A 47 -4.26 7.95 16.92
N MET A 48 -3.80 9.20 17.01
CA MET A 48 -3.00 9.85 15.96
C MET A 48 -1.63 9.18 15.80
N LYS A 49 -0.95 8.83 16.89
CA LYS A 49 0.31 8.06 16.83
C LYS A 49 0.13 6.67 16.22
N PHE A 50 -0.97 5.99 16.54
CA PHE A 50 -1.30 4.69 15.96
C PHE A 50 -1.60 4.79 14.46
N LEU A 51 -2.33 5.82 14.03
CA LEU A 51 -2.61 6.08 12.62
C LEU A 51 -1.34 6.36 11.81
N GLN A 52 -0.38 7.08 12.40
CA GLN A 52 0.94 7.34 11.80
C GLN A 52 1.77 6.06 11.65
N LEU A 53 1.72 5.15 12.63
CA LEU A 53 2.41 3.85 12.56
C LEU A 53 1.82 2.92 11.48
N ILE A 54 0.49 2.92 11.32
CA ILE A 54 -0.15 2.16 10.24
C ILE A 54 0.23 2.77 8.87
N ALA A 55 0.19 4.10 8.75
CA ALA A 55 0.57 4.77 7.50
C ALA A 55 2.02 4.50 7.11
N SER A 56 2.96 4.48 8.07
CA SER A 56 4.38 4.18 7.78
C SER A 56 4.59 2.71 7.39
N LEU A 57 3.88 1.77 8.04
CA LEU A 57 3.91 0.36 7.68
C LEU A 57 3.38 0.13 6.26
N LEU A 58 2.25 0.75 5.91
CA LEU A 58 1.67 0.67 4.57
C LEU A 58 2.60 1.26 3.50
N LEU A 59 3.22 2.42 3.77
CA LEU A 59 4.19 3.02 2.86
C LEU A 59 5.43 2.13 2.68
N GLY A 60 5.92 1.50 3.75
CA GLY A 60 7.01 0.54 3.71
C GLY A 60 6.68 -0.70 2.87
N LEU A 61 5.46 -1.24 2.98
CA LEU A 61 5.00 -2.37 2.17
C LEU A 61 4.89 -2.00 0.69
N ILE A 62 4.42 -0.80 0.36
CA ILE A 62 4.34 -0.30 -1.03
C ILE A 62 5.75 -0.17 -1.63
N LEU A 63 6.72 0.38 -0.87
CA LEU A 63 8.11 0.48 -1.31
C LEU A 63 8.75 -0.90 -1.51
N LEU A 64 8.50 -1.85 -0.61
CA LEU A 64 8.95 -3.24 -0.77
C LEU A 64 8.34 -3.90 -2.00
N ALA A 65 7.05 -3.68 -2.27
CA ALA A 65 6.38 -4.20 -3.47
C ALA A 65 7.01 -3.64 -4.76
N SER A 66 7.42 -2.36 -4.76
CA SER A 66 8.14 -1.75 -5.88
C SER A 66 9.55 -2.30 -6.09
N LEU A 67 10.16 -2.89 -5.06
CA LEU A 67 11.44 -3.62 -5.18
C LEU A 67 11.25 -5.03 -5.74
N THR A 68 10.06 -5.61 -5.59
CA THR A 68 9.70 -6.94 -6.08
C THR A 68 9.01 -6.94 -7.45
N THR A 69 9.00 -5.81 -8.18
CA THR A 69 8.85 -5.93 -9.63
C THR A 69 10.13 -6.59 -10.13
N ALA A 70 10.14 -7.92 -10.02
CA ALA A 70 10.91 -8.79 -10.87
C ALA A 70 10.87 -8.15 -12.25
N ALA A 71 12.06 -7.99 -12.83
CA ALA A 71 12.24 -7.51 -14.18
C ALA A 71 11.07 -7.96 -15.06
N PRO A 72 10.52 -7.11 -15.95
CA PRO A 72 9.57 -7.59 -16.94
C PRO A 72 10.16 -8.88 -17.48
N ALA A 73 9.43 -9.99 -17.34
CA ALA A 73 9.84 -11.25 -17.91
C ALA A 73 10.11 -10.93 -19.37
N GLU A 74 11.38 -10.72 -19.71
CA GLU A 74 11.79 -10.62 -21.08
C GLU A 74 11.33 -11.96 -21.62
N GLU A 75 10.33 -11.90 -22.48
CA GLU A 75 9.95 -13.04 -23.29
C GLU A 75 11.23 -13.33 -24.06
N GLU A 76 12.08 -14.18 -23.48
CA GLU A 76 13.23 -14.80 -24.11
C GLU A 76 12.59 -15.64 -25.20
N ARG A 77 12.26 -14.97 -26.31
CA ARG A 77 11.73 -15.61 -27.50
C ARG A 77 12.84 -16.54 -27.90
N ALA A 78 12.59 -17.83 -27.70
CA ALA A 78 13.53 -18.86 -28.06
C ALA A 78 13.98 -18.58 -29.50
N PHE A 79 15.28 -18.67 -29.74
CA PHE A 79 15.83 -18.43 -31.07
C PHE A 79 15.13 -19.35 -32.09
N CYS A 80 14.35 -18.75 -32.99
CA CYS A 80 13.58 -19.42 -34.04
C CYS A 80 14.24 -19.19 -35.40
N PRO A 81 15.04 -20.12 -35.93
CA PRO A 81 15.62 -19.98 -37.26
C PRO A 81 14.56 -20.27 -38.34
N CYS A 82 13.79 -19.25 -38.72
CA CYS A 82 12.78 -19.33 -39.77
C CYS A 82 13.13 -18.44 -40.97
N PRO A 83 12.82 -18.88 -42.21
CA PRO A 83 12.90 -18.01 -43.37
C PRO A 83 11.89 -16.86 -43.23
N ARG A 84 12.20 -15.72 -43.87
CA ARG A 84 11.32 -14.53 -43.89
C ARG A 84 10.29 -14.59 -45.02
N ASN A 85 9.83 -15.78 -45.40
CA ASN A 85 8.73 -15.92 -46.35
C ASN A 85 7.41 -15.49 -45.69
N PHE A 86 6.53 -14.89 -46.47
CA PHE A 86 5.23 -14.44 -46.01
C PHE A 86 4.15 -15.35 -46.59
N ASP A 87 3.76 -16.35 -45.80
CA ASP A 87 2.72 -17.34 -46.09
C ASP A 87 1.80 -17.44 -44.86
N PRO A 88 0.91 -16.45 -44.65
CA PRO A 88 0.27 -16.23 -43.36
C PRO A 88 -0.61 -17.40 -42.94
N VAL A 89 -0.66 -17.67 -41.65
CA VAL A 89 -1.50 -18.71 -41.06
C VAL A 89 -2.23 -18.22 -39.81
N CYS A 90 -3.45 -18.69 -39.61
CA CYS A 90 -4.29 -18.36 -38.48
C CYS A 90 -4.28 -19.48 -37.44
N ALA A 91 -3.96 -19.14 -36.20
CA ALA A 91 -3.95 -20.08 -35.08
C ALA A 91 -5.18 -19.91 -34.16
N ALA A 92 -5.42 -20.89 -33.29
CA ALA A 92 -6.58 -20.96 -32.39
C ALA A 92 -6.69 -19.81 -31.39
N ASN A 93 -5.61 -19.07 -31.17
CA ASN A 93 -5.59 -17.83 -30.39
C ASN A 93 -6.01 -16.59 -31.20
N MET A 94 -6.51 -16.75 -32.42
CA MET A 94 -6.87 -15.67 -33.34
C MET A 94 -5.68 -14.75 -33.70
N VAL A 95 -4.46 -15.29 -33.65
CA VAL A 95 -3.24 -14.60 -34.07
C VAL A 95 -2.81 -15.11 -35.44
N THR A 96 -2.53 -14.17 -36.34
CA THR A 96 -1.91 -14.44 -37.65
C THR A 96 -0.39 -14.49 -37.49
N TYR A 97 0.21 -15.59 -37.92
CA TYR A 97 1.66 -15.77 -37.98
C TYR A 97 2.15 -15.57 -39.42
N SER A 98 3.34 -14.98 -39.60
CA SER A 98 3.85 -14.60 -40.94
C SER A 98 4.06 -15.81 -41.84
N ASN A 99 4.43 -16.95 -41.26
CA ASN A 99 4.51 -18.22 -41.95
C ASN A 99 4.29 -19.39 -40.98
N ARG A 100 4.19 -20.59 -41.55
CA ARG A 100 4.04 -21.83 -40.79
C ARG A 100 5.22 -22.11 -39.84
N CYS A 101 6.44 -21.71 -40.20
CA CYS A 101 7.63 -21.91 -39.35
C CYS A 101 7.54 -21.09 -38.07
N GLU A 102 7.18 -19.81 -38.17
CA GLU A 102 6.98 -18.93 -37.01
C GLU A 102 5.88 -19.45 -36.09
N TYR A 103 4.75 -19.88 -36.67
CA TYR A 103 3.67 -20.53 -35.92
C TYR A 103 4.17 -21.79 -35.18
N ASP A 104 4.90 -22.68 -35.87
CA ASP A 104 5.39 -23.93 -35.26
C ASP A 104 6.41 -23.63 -34.14
N CYS A 105 7.19 -22.55 -34.25
CA CYS A 105 8.11 -22.15 -33.19
C CYS A 105 7.37 -21.73 -31.92
N VAL A 106 6.38 -20.84 -32.08
CA VAL A 106 5.54 -20.41 -30.94
C VAL A 106 4.72 -21.57 -30.38
N ARG A 107 4.23 -22.49 -31.23
CA ARG A 107 3.54 -23.70 -30.77
C ARG A 107 4.43 -24.54 -29.86
N ARG A 108 5.69 -24.78 -30.23
CA ARG A 108 6.64 -25.54 -29.38
C ARG A 108 6.87 -24.87 -28.03
N ASP A 109 6.97 -23.54 -27.99
CA ASP A 109 7.11 -22.81 -26.72
C ASP A 109 5.85 -22.89 -25.85
N VAL A 110 4.68 -22.86 -26.46
CA VAL A 110 3.40 -23.05 -25.78
C VAL A 110 3.28 -24.49 -25.23
N GLU A 111 3.70 -25.49 -26.00
CA GLU A 111 3.75 -26.91 -25.60
C GLU A 111 4.70 -27.16 -24.43
N ARG A 112 5.89 -26.55 -24.42
CA ARG A 112 6.81 -26.62 -23.27
C ARG A 112 6.21 -26.05 -22.00
N ARG A 113 5.29 -25.08 -22.11
CA ARG A 113 4.56 -24.49 -20.98
C ARG A 113 3.30 -25.29 -20.60
N GLY A 114 3.10 -26.49 -21.16
CA GLY A 114 1.96 -27.36 -20.85
C GLY A 114 0.63 -26.92 -21.48
N ARG A 115 0.67 -26.13 -22.55
CA ARG A 115 -0.51 -25.69 -23.30
C ARG A 115 -0.43 -26.17 -24.75
N SER A 116 -1.54 -26.14 -25.48
CA SER A 116 -1.56 -26.48 -26.91
C SER A 116 -2.01 -25.28 -27.74
N LEU A 117 -1.32 -25.00 -28.85
CA LEU A 117 -1.74 -24.00 -29.83
C LEU A 117 -2.08 -24.68 -31.16
N ASN A 118 -3.37 -24.82 -31.45
CA ASN A 118 -3.84 -25.46 -32.68
C ASN A 118 -3.86 -24.49 -33.87
N LEU A 119 -3.70 -25.01 -35.07
CA LEU A 119 -3.83 -24.26 -36.32
C LEU A 119 -5.32 -24.22 -36.70
N LEU A 120 -5.87 -23.05 -37.04
CA LEU A 120 -7.26 -22.92 -37.51
C LEU A 120 -7.35 -23.08 -39.02
N ARG A 121 -6.64 -22.23 -39.76
CA ARG A 121 -6.66 -22.20 -41.23
C ARG A 121 -5.38 -21.61 -41.80
N SER A 122 -5.11 -21.95 -43.05
CA SER A 122 -4.14 -21.21 -43.88
C SER A 122 -4.72 -19.84 -44.24
N GLY A 123 -3.86 -18.84 -44.38
CA GLY A 123 -4.26 -17.44 -44.54
C GLY A 123 -4.43 -16.72 -43.19
N PRO A 124 -4.68 -15.40 -43.23
CA PRO A 124 -4.86 -14.61 -42.03
C PRO A 124 -6.13 -15.01 -41.25
N CYS A 125 -6.10 -14.75 -39.93
CA CYS A 125 -7.32 -14.53 -39.17
C CYS A 125 -7.95 -13.22 -39.69
#